data_AF-A0A125BCC9-F1
#
_entry.id   AF-A0A125BCC9-F1
#
_cell.length_a   1.000
_cell.length_b   1.000
_cell.length_c   1.000
_cell.angle_alpha   90.00
_cell.angle_beta   90.00
_cell.angle_gamma   90.00
#
_symmetry.space_group_name_H-M   'P 1'
#
loop_
_entity.id
_entity.type
_entity.pdbx_description
1 polymer ?
#
loop_
_entity_poly.entity_id
_entity_poly.type
_entity_poly.pdbx_seq_one_letter_code
_entity_poly.pdbx_strand_id
1 'polypeptide(L)'
;MTAAPAWAASESREKQMLRRMQQQVQQINQARAQSEQEKAAALADKETAERELEKVRSGESTSKRQLASERAARSRAEADLKALQAESDALKARLAATEKQLADSVALQRATAQTLAQVESAKKQTEGKLSGKAHDLQVCQTHNGQLYAIGREMMQKYRDKSCQDALAQAEPFTGLKKVEVENLLETWRDRLDREKLSVTP
;
A
#
# COMPACT_ATOMS: atom_id res chain seq x y z
N MET A 1 100.87 96.19 41.99
CA MET A 1 99.64 95.49 41.58
C MET A 1 99.85 94.02 41.88
N THR A 2 99.27 93.55 42.99
CA THR A 2 99.59 92.26 43.63
C THR A 2 98.92 91.09 42.92
N ALA A 3 99.72 90.10 42.54
CA ALA A 3 99.32 88.83 41.95
C ALA A 3 98.58 87.95 42.99
N ALA A 4 97.42 87.42 42.61
CA ALA A 4 96.68 86.44 43.42
C ALA A 4 97.31 85.03 43.25
N PRO A 5 97.35 84.19 44.31
CA PRO A 5 98.09 82.93 44.29
C PRO A 5 97.31 81.79 43.64
N ALA A 6 98.01 80.93 42.91
CA ALA A 6 97.48 79.76 42.19
C ALA A 6 96.84 78.66 43.09
N TRP A 7 96.95 78.76 44.42
CA TRP A 7 96.41 77.81 45.40
C TRP A 7 94.90 77.95 45.66
N ALA A 8 94.32 79.14 45.50
CA ALA A 8 92.86 79.32 45.59
C ALA A 8 92.12 78.74 44.36
N ALA A 9 92.84 78.50 43.26
CA ALA A 9 92.33 77.92 42.03
C ALA A 9 92.25 76.38 42.06
N SER A 10 92.98 75.69 42.95
CA SER A 10 92.94 74.23 43.09
C SER A 10 91.80 73.76 44.00
N GLU A 11 91.58 74.42 45.14
CA GLU A 11 90.49 74.09 46.08
C GLU A 11 89.08 74.39 45.47
N SER A 12 89.01 75.38 44.59
CA SER A 12 87.79 75.69 43.81
C SER A 12 87.54 74.68 42.67
N ARG A 13 88.60 74.12 42.07
CA ARG A 13 88.51 73.02 41.09
C ARG A 13 88.02 71.71 41.70
N GLU A 14 88.49 71.34 42.89
CA GLU A 14 88.04 70.12 43.59
C GLU A 14 86.56 70.19 44.01
N LYS A 15 86.12 71.33 44.55
CA LYS A 15 84.69 71.57 44.87
C LYS A 15 83.81 71.55 43.62
N GLN A 16 84.30 72.05 42.48
CA GLN A 16 83.60 71.95 41.19
C GLN A 16 83.56 70.50 40.66
N MET A 17 84.64 69.73 40.80
CA MET A 17 84.66 68.31 40.45
C MET A 17 83.70 67.49 41.31
N LEU A 18 83.67 67.72 42.62
CA LEU A 18 82.74 67.06 43.55
C LEU A 18 81.28 67.38 43.21
N ARG A 19 80.94 68.64 42.90
CA ARG A 19 79.58 69.01 42.45
C ARG A 19 79.19 68.32 41.14
N ARG A 20 80.10 68.23 40.16
CA ARG A 20 79.86 67.50 38.91
C ARG A 20 79.66 66.01 39.16
N MET A 21 80.48 65.40 40.02
CA MET A 21 80.36 63.99 40.39
C MET A 21 79.03 63.72 41.12
N GLN A 22 78.63 64.62 42.02
CA GLN A 22 77.36 64.50 42.75
C GLN A 22 76.15 64.65 41.83
N GLN A 23 76.19 65.59 40.88
CA GLN A 23 75.19 65.73 39.81
C GLN A 23 75.15 64.49 38.91
N GLN A 24 76.30 63.91 38.56
CA GLN A 24 76.38 62.69 37.76
C GLN A 24 75.81 61.48 38.50
N VAL A 25 76.08 61.32 39.80
CA VAL A 25 75.47 60.29 40.64
C VAL A 25 73.96 60.48 40.72
N GLN A 26 73.48 61.73 40.84
CA GLN A 26 72.05 62.02 40.88
C GLN A 26 71.35 61.70 39.55
N GLN A 27 71.99 62.01 38.42
CA GLN A 27 71.50 61.61 37.07
C GLN A 27 71.49 60.10 36.88
N ILE A 28 72.53 59.39 37.33
CA ILE A 28 72.59 57.92 37.28
C ILE A 28 71.49 57.30 38.14
N ASN A 29 71.24 57.84 39.34
CA ASN A 29 70.17 57.37 40.21
C ASN A 29 68.78 57.63 39.61
N GLN A 30 68.56 58.78 38.96
CA GLN A 30 67.32 59.05 38.23
C GLN A 30 67.14 58.10 37.03
N ALA A 31 68.18 57.90 36.23
CA ALA A 31 68.14 56.97 35.09
C ALA A 31 67.90 55.53 35.56
N ARG A 32 68.49 55.13 36.69
CA ARG A 32 68.26 53.82 37.30
C ARG A 32 66.82 53.66 37.78
N ALA A 33 66.28 54.66 38.48
CA ALA A 33 64.89 54.65 38.93
C ALA A 33 63.89 54.60 37.75
N GLN A 34 64.15 55.37 36.68
CA GLN A 34 63.35 55.32 35.44
C GLN A 34 63.44 53.94 34.78
N SER A 35 64.64 53.37 34.66
CA SER A 35 64.81 52.03 34.09
C SER A 35 64.15 50.93 34.93
N GLU A 36 64.21 51.02 36.26
CA GLU A 36 63.52 50.09 37.15
C GLU A 36 61.99 50.21 37.02
N GLN A 37 61.46 51.43 36.87
CA GLN A 37 60.03 51.68 36.63
C GLN A 37 59.57 51.15 35.26
N GLU A 38 60.33 51.40 34.19
CA GLU A 38 60.04 50.89 32.85
C GLU A 38 60.08 49.36 32.81
N LYS A 39 61.05 48.73 33.49
CA LYS A 39 61.10 47.27 33.62
C LYS A 39 59.89 46.72 34.36
N ALA A 40 59.46 47.39 35.43
CA ALA A 40 58.26 46.98 36.17
C ALA A 40 56.99 47.10 35.31
N ALA A 41 56.84 48.19 34.55
CA ALA A 41 55.73 48.39 33.62
C ALA A 41 55.75 47.33 32.50
N ALA A 42 56.90 47.10 31.87
CA ALA A 42 57.04 46.09 30.81
C ALA A 42 56.77 44.66 31.31
N LEU A 43 57.14 44.34 32.56
CA LEU A 43 56.81 43.05 33.18
C LEU A 43 55.30 42.91 33.42
N ALA A 44 54.64 43.96 33.89
CA ALA A 44 53.19 43.97 34.07
C ALA A 44 52.44 43.83 32.73
N ASP A 45 52.87 44.56 31.71
CA ASP A 45 52.30 44.48 30.35
C ASP A 45 52.50 43.08 29.77
N LYS A 46 53.69 42.49 29.93
CA LYS A 46 53.97 41.12 29.50
C LYS A 46 53.03 40.12 30.19
N GLU A 47 52.84 40.23 31.51
CA GLU A 47 51.96 39.34 32.25
C GLU A 47 50.49 39.48 31.79
N THR A 48 50.02 40.71 31.55
CA THR A 48 48.67 40.92 31.00
C THR A 48 48.52 40.36 29.58
N ALA A 49 49.51 40.56 28.72
CA ALA A 49 49.51 40.01 27.37
C ALA A 49 49.51 38.47 27.38
N GLU A 50 50.30 37.84 28.25
CA GLU A 50 50.33 36.37 28.41
C GLU A 50 48.97 35.85 28.89
N ARG A 51 48.30 36.53 29.83
CA ARG A 51 46.95 36.17 30.29
C ARG A 51 45.91 36.28 29.18
N GLU A 52 45.92 37.35 28.40
CA GLU A 52 45.00 37.52 27.28
C GLU A 52 45.27 36.49 26.17
N LEU A 53 46.53 36.18 25.89
CA LEU A 53 46.91 35.18 24.89
C LEU A 53 46.43 33.78 25.32
N GLU A 54 46.51 33.44 26.61
CA GLU A 54 45.99 32.18 27.14
C GLU A 54 44.44 32.12 27.08
N LYS A 55 43.74 33.22 27.38
CA LYS A 55 42.28 33.32 27.20
C LYS A 55 41.88 33.13 25.74
N VAL A 56 42.58 33.77 24.81
CA VAL A 56 42.31 33.63 23.37
C VAL A 56 42.58 32.20 22.91
N ARG A 57 43.70 31.59 23.33
CA ARG A 57 44.02 30.19 23.00
C ARG A 57 42.98 29.20 23.52
N SER A 58 42.56 29.36 24.77
CA SER A 58 41.52 28.51 25.36
C SER A 58 40.17 28.70 24.67
N GLY A 59 39.80 29.93 24.32
CA GLY A 59 38.62 30.25 23.51
C GLY A 59 38.66 29.63 22.12
N GLU A 60 39.80 29.74 21.42
CA GLU A 60 40.00 29.14 20.10
C GLU A 60 39.91 27.61 20.15
N SER A 61 40.49 26.98 21.18
CA SER A 61 40.40 25.53 21.39
C SER A 61 38.96 25.04 21.61
N THR A 62 38.14 25.87 22.27
CA THR A 62 36.74 25.56 22.56
C THR A 62 35.89 25.73 21.30
N SER A 63 36.10 26.83 20.58
CA SER A 63 35.43 27.10 19.30
C SER A 63 35.76 26.02 18.25
N LYS A 64 37.03 25.60 18.14
CA LYS A 64 37.42 24.48 17.26
C LYS A 64 36.71 23.17 17.62
N ARG A 65 36.56 22.87 18.92
CA ARG A 65 35.83 21.68 19.38
C ARG A 65 34.35 21.75 19.04
N GLN A 66 33.70 22.91 19.25
CA GLN A 66 32.30 23.13 18.88
C GLN A 66 32.09 23.03 17.37
N LEU A 67 32.97 23.65 16.57
CA LEU A 67 32.88 23.57 15.11
C LEU A 67 33.00 22.12 14.61
N ALA A 68 33.87 21.33 15.23
CA ALA A 68 34.01 19.90 14.92
C ALA A 68 32.75 19.11 15.30
N SER A 69 32.14 19.38 16.46
CA SER A 69 30.89 18.70 16.86
C SER A 69 29.72 19.08 15.96
N GLU A 70 29.57 20.36 15.61
CA GLU A 70 28.53 20.83 14.70
C GLU A 70 28.68 20.25 13.29
N ARG A 71 29.91 20.15 12.78
CA ARG A 71 30.17 19.48 11.49
C ARG A 71 29.78 18.00 11.56
N ALA A 72 30.10 17.31 12.65
CA ALA A 72 29.71 15.92 12.84
C ALA A 72 28.19 15.76 12.95
N ALA A 73 27.51 16.63 13.70
CA ALA A 73 26.06 16.64 13.84
C ALA A 73 25.36 16.91 12.49
N ARG A 74 25.84 17.90 11.74
CA ARG A 74 25.35 18.22 10.39
C ARG A 74 25.54 17.04 9.43
N SER A 75 26.70 16.41 9.44
CA SER A 75 26.95 15.24 8.58
C SER A 75 26.00 14.08 8.89
N ARG A 76 25.67 13.86 10.18
CA ARG A 76 24.66 12.86 10.59
C ARG A 76 23.27 13.25 10.11
N ALA A 77 22.86 14.49 10.36
CA ALA A 77 21.56 14.98 9.92
C ALA A 77 21.38 14.90 8.39
N GLU A 78 22.42 15.20 7.62
CA GLU A 78 22.41 15.05 6.15
C GLU A 78 22.30 13.58 5.71
N ALA A 79 22.90 12.64 6.46
CA ALA A 79 22.75 11.21 6.21
C ALA A 79 21.33 10.72 6.53
N ASP A 80 20.77 11.16 7.66
CA ASP A 80 19.40 10.83 8.08
C ASP A 80 18.37 11.38 7.09
N LEU A 81 18.57 12.61 6.59
CA LEU A 81 17.71 13.21 5.57
C LEU A 81 17.69 12.38 4.28
N LYS A 82 18.86 11.90 3.83
CA LYS A 82 18.96 11.02 2.65
C LYS A 82 18.29 9.67 2.90
N ALA A 83 18.44 9.11 4.10
CA ALA A 83 17.79 7.85 4.46
C ALA A 83 16.26 7.99 4.47
N LEU A 84 15.73 9.06 5.08
CA LEU A 84 14.30 9.37 5.10
C LEU A 84 13.74 9.65 3.71
N GLN A 85 14.50 10.32 2.83
CA GLN A 85 14.10 10.50 1.43
C GLN A 85 13.99 9.15 0.70
N ALA A 86 15.00 8.28 0.84
CA ALA A 86 14.98 6.96 0.24
C ALA A 86 13.81 6.11 0.78
N GLU A 87 13.53 6.17 2.08
CA GLU A 87 12.39 5.49 2.69
C GLU A 87 11.06 6.04 2.17
N SER A 88 10.92 7.37 2.07
CA SER A 88 9.73 8.00 1.51
C SER A 88 9.47 7.57 0.07
N ASP A 89 10.52 7.47 -0.75
CA ASP A 89 10.39 7.06 -2.15
C ASP A 89 10.04 5.57 -2.25
N ALA A 90 10.63 4.72 -1.39
CA ALA A 90 10.27 3.31 -1.29
C ALA A 90 8.81 3.12 -0.85
N LEU A 91 8.33 3.91 0.11
CA LEU A 91 6.94 3.88 0.57
C LEU A 91 5.97 4.33 -0.53
N LYS A 92 6.30 5.38 -1.28
CA LYS A 92 5.49 5.82 -2.44
C LYS A 92 5.41 4.74 -3.52
N ALA A 93 6.53 4.09 -3.83
CA ALA A 93 6.55 2.98 -4.80
C ALA A 93 5.70 1.80 -4.32
N ARG A 94 5.79 1.46 -3.03
CA ARG A 94 4.96 0.40 -2.43
C ARG A 94 3.48 0.75 -2.45
N LEU A 95 3.12 2.01 -2.13
CA LEU A 95 1.75 2.49 -2.18
C LEU A 95 1.18 2.35 -3.60
N ALA A 96 1.89 2.85 -4.61
CA ALA A 96 1.46 2.74 -6.01
C ALA A 96 1.29 1.28 -6.45
N ALA A 97 2.20 0.38 -6.03
CA ALA A 97 2.07 -1.05 -6.30
C ALA A 97 0.83 -1.66 -5.64
N THR A 98 0.56 -1.32 -4.37
CA THR A 98 -0.63 -1.81 -3.65
C THR A 98 -1.94 -1.26 -4.22
N GLU A 99 -1.97 0.00 -4.65
CA GLU A 99 -3.13 0.60 -5.31
C GLU A 99 -3.43 -0.09 -6.63
N LYS A 100 -2.39 -0.41 -7.42
CA LYS A 100 -2.53 -1.20 -8.65
C LYS A 100 -3.09 -2.59 -8.36
N GLN A 101 -2.52 -3.30 -7.39
CA GLN A 101 -3.00 -4.64 -6.99
C GLN A 101 -4.46 -4.62 -6.53
N LEU A 102 -4.86 -3.58 -5.79
CA LEU A 102 -6.23 -3.39 -5.36
C LEU A 102 -7.16 -3.16 -6.55
N ALA A 103 -6.77 -2.30 -7.49
CA ALA A 103 -7.54 -2.03 -8.70
C ALA A 103 -7.72 -3.31 -9.55
N ASP A 104 -6.64 -4.09 -9.74
CA ASP A 104 -6.68 -5.37 -10.46
C ASP A 104 -7.58 -6.38 -9.76
N SER A 105 -7.51 -6.47 -8.42
CA SER A 105 -8.36 -7.36 -7.62
C SER A 105 -9.85 -6.99 -7.74
N VAL A 106 -10.18 -5.70 -7.66
CA VAL A 106 -11.56 -5.21 -7.83
C VAL A 106 -12.08 -5.50 -9.23
N ALA A 107 -11.25 -5.30 -10.26
CA ALA A 107 -11.62 -5.61 -11.64
C ALA A 107 -11.89 -7.12 -11.81
N LEU A 108 -11.03 -7.97 -11.27
CA LEU A 108 -11.20 -9.43 -11.30
C LEU A 108 -12.46 -9.88 -10.55
N GLN A 109 -12.74 -9.30 -9.37
CA GLN A 109 -13.94 -9.61 -8.61
C GLN A 109 -15.21 -9.24 -9.38
N ARG A 110 -15.24 -8.08 -10.03
CA ARG A 110 -16.38 -7.66 -10.87
C ARG A 110 -16.58 -8.61 -12.04
N ALA A 111 -15.52 -8.96 -12.76
CA ALA A 111 -15.59 -9.92 -13.86
C ALA A 111 -16.07 -11.30 -13.39
N THR A 112 -15.57 -11.76 -12.24
CA THR A 112 -15.97 -13.04 -11.65
C THR A 112 -17.45 -13.03 -11.24
N ALA A 113 -17.93 -11.96 -10.60
CA ALA A 113 -19.32 -11.81 -10.22
C ALA A 113 -20.26 -11.80 -11.44
N GLN A 114 -19.86 -11.12 -12.53
CA GLN A 114 -20.62 -11.11 -13.78
C GLN A 114 -20.69 -12.51 -14.41
N THR A 115 -19.55 -13.21 -14.49
CA THR A 115 -19.51 -14.58 -15.00
C THR A 115 -20.36 -15.52 -14.16
N LEU A 116 -20.30 -15.40 -12.83
CA LEU A 116 -21.11 -16.21 -11.92
C LEU A 116 -22.61 -15.99 -12.18
N ALA A 117 -23.05 -14.74 -12.29
CA ALA A 117 -24.45 -14.42 -12.59
C ALA A 117 -24.91 -15.00 -13.94
N GLN A 118 -24.05 -14.98 -14.97
CA GLN A 118 -24.34 -15.59 -16.27
C GLN A 118 -24.47 -17.12 -16.16
N VAL A 119 -23.53 -17.77 -15.47
CA VAL A 119 -23.54 -19.22 -15.26
C VAL A 119 -24.77 -19.65 -14.45
N GLU A 120 -25.14 -18.92 -13.41
CA GLU A 120 -26.34 -19.20 -12.61
C GLU A 120 -27.62 -19.06 -13.45
N SER A 121 -27.71 -18.04 -14.29
CA SER A 121 -28.83 -17.85 -15.22
C SER A 121 -28.91 -19.00 -16.24
N ALA A 122 -27.79 -19.36 -16.86
CA ALA A 122 -27.72 -20.48 -17.81
C ALA A 122 -28.07 -21.82 -17.16
N LYS A 123 -27.62 -22.03 -15.90
CA LYS A 123 -27.97 -23.20 -15.10
C LYS A 123 -29.49 -23.27 -14.87
N LYS A 124 -30.11 -22.20 -14.37
CA LYS A 124 -31.57 -22.14 -14.17
C LYS A 124 -32.35 -22.41 -15.45
N GLN A 125 -31.91 -21.85 -16.58
CA GLN A 125 -32.55 -22.11 -17.88
C GLN A 125 -32.43 -23.58 -18.28
N THR A 126 -31.27 -24.19 -18.06
CA THR A 126 -31.02 -25.60 -18.40
C THR A 126 -31.81 -26.54 -17.50
N GLU A 127 -31.87 -26.26 -16.20
CA GLU A 127 -32.70 -26.99 -15.24
C GLU A 127 -34.19 -26.90 -15.60
N GLY A 128 -34.67 -25.71 -15.98
CA GLY A 128 -36.05 -25.53 -16.45
C GLY A 128 -36.34 -26.34 -17.71
N LYS A 129 -35.45 -26.33 -18.71
CA LYS A 129 -35.58 -27.15 -19.92
C LYS A 129 -35.55 -28.65 -19.59
N LEU A 130 -34.69 -29.08 -18.68
CA LEU A 130 -34.60 -30.47 -18.26
C LEU A 130 -35.86 -30.93 -17.55
N SER A 131 -36.41 -30.11 -16.64
CA SER A 131 -37.67 -30.38 -15.96
C SER A 131 -38.85 -30.46 -16.94
N GLY A 132 -38.93 -29.54 -17.90
CA GLY A 132 -39.95 -29.60 -18.97
C GLY A 132 -39.84 -30.88 -19.79
N LYS A 133 -38.65 -31.24 -20.26
CA LYS A 133 -38.43 -32.50 -21.00
C LYS A 133 -38.77 -33.75 -20.17
N ALA A 134 -38.46 -33.75 -18.89
CA ALA A 134 -38.79 -34.86 -18.00
C ALA A 134 -40.31 -35.02 -17.85
N HIS A 135 -41.03 -33.90 -17.72
CA HIS A 135 -42.49 -33.89 -17.71
C HIS A 135 -43.07 -34.39 -19.04
N ASP A 136 -42.59 -33.88 -20.17
CA ASP A 136 -43.05 -34.30 -21.49
C ASP A 136 -42.81 -35.80 -21.73
N LEU A 137 -41.67 -36.32 -21.28
CA LEU A 137 -41.37 -37.76 -21.32
C LEU A 137 -42.37 -38.57 -20.48
N GLN A 138 -42.69 -38.11 -19.28
CA GLN A 138 -43.66 -38.78 -18.41
C GLN A 138 -45.07 -38.80 -19.02
N VAL A 139 -45.50 -37.69 -19.63
CA VAL A 139 -46.76 -37.62 -20.38
C VAL A 139 -46.74 -38.61 -21.54
N CYS A 140 -45.67 -38.60 -22.35
CA CYS A 140 -45.51 -39.55 -23.45
C CYS A 140 -45.56 -41.01 -23.00
N GLN A 141 -44.90 -41.37 -21.90
CA GLN A 141 -44.93 -42.72 -21.34
C GLN A 141 -46.34 -43.12 -20.89
N THR A 142 -47.07 -42.20 -20.25
CA THR A 142 -48.44 -42.44 -19.77
C THR A 142 -49.39 -42.69 -20.93
N HIS A 143 -49.41 -41.79 -21.92
CA HIS A 143 -50.24 -41.91 -23.12
C HIS A 143 -49.89 -43.16 -23.94
N ASN A 144 -48.59 -43.47 -24.09
CA ASN A 144 -48.16 -44.70 -24.77
C ASN A 144 -48.69 -45.95 -24.05
N GLY A 145 -48.62 -45.99 -22.72
CA GLY A 145 -49.16 -47.08 -21.92
C GLY A 145 -50.68 -47.25 -22.09
N GLN A 146 -51.43 -46.14 -22.09
CA GLN A 146 -52.88 -46.15 -22.28
C GLN A 146 -53.27 -46.62 -23.70
N LEU A 147 -52.59 -46.11 -24.73
CA LEU A 147 -52.79 -46.55 -26.12
C LEU A 147 -52.47 -48.04 -26.30
N TYR A 148 -51.39 -48.52 -25.68
CA TYR A 148 -51.06 -49.95 -25.71
C TYR A 148 -52.14 -50.80 -25.02
N ALA A 149 -52.66 -50.36 -23.87
CA ALA A 149 -53.74 -51.03 -23.16
C ALA A 149 -55.03 -51.09 -24.01
N ILE A 150 -55.41 -49.97 -24.63
CA ILE A 150 -56.53 -49.88 -25.58
C ILE A 150 -56.35 -50.88 -26.72
N GLY A 151 -55.18 -50.89 -27.38
CA GLY A 151 -54.89 -51.82 -28.47
C GLY A 151 -54.99 -53.29 -28.05
N ARG A 152 -54.51 -53.62 -26.84
CA ARG A 152 -54.62 -54.98 -26.28
C ARG A 152 -56.07 -55.39 -26.04
N GLU A 153 -56.88 -54.50 -25.49
CA GLU A 153 -58.30 -54.79 -25.24
C GLU A 153 -59.10 -54.88 -26.56
N MET A 154 -58.79 -54.07 -27.59
CA MET A 154 -59.35 -54.24 -28.94
C MET A 154 -59.02 -55.61 -29.54
N MET A 155 -57.76 -56.05 -29.47
CA MET A 155 -57.34 -57.37 -29.97
C MET A 155 -57.99 -58.51 -29.20
N GLN A 156 -58.14 -58.37 -27.88
CA GLN A 156 -58.85 -59.33 -27.04
C GLN A 156 -60.31 -59.46 -27.47
N LYS A 157 -61.04 -58.33 -27.61
CA LYS A 157 -62.44 -58.30 -28.04
C LYS A 157 -62.62 -58.88 -29.44
N TYR A 158 -61.68 -58.65 -30.36
CA TYR A 158 -61.71 -59.25 -31.68
C TYR A 158 -61.50 -60.76 -31.64
N ARG A 159 -60.59 -61.27 -30.79
CA ARG A 159 -60.34 -62.70 -30.62
C ARG A 159 -61.51 -63.43 -29.95
N ASP A 160 -62.15 -62.79 -28.98
CA ASP A 160 -63.27 -63.35 -28.24
C ASP A 160 -64.57 -63.38 -29.08
N LYS A 161 -64.58 -62.69 -30.23
CA LYS A 161 -65.66 -62.75 -31.22
C LYS A 161 -65.74 -64.16 -31.80
N SER A 162 -66.70 -64.94 -31.31
CA SER A 162 -66.86 -66.35 -31.68
C SER A 162 -67.63 -66.49 -33.00
N CYS A 163 -67.51 -67.64 -33.69
CA CYS A 163 -68.30 -67.92 -34.91
C CYS A 163 -69.82 -67.72 -34.74
N GLN A 164 -70.35 -67.80 -33.51
CA GLN A 164 -71.76 -67.52 -33.21
C GLN A 164 -72.11 -66.02 -33.25
N ASP A 165 -71.18 -65.13 -32.89
CA ASP A 165 -71.37 -63.67 -32.97
C ASP A 165 -71.38 -63.15 -34.41
N ALA A 166 -70.64 -63.82 -35.30
CA ALA A 166 -70.65 -63.50 -36.73
C ALA A 166 -72.00 -63.81 -37.39
N LEU A 167 -72.69 -64.86 -36.93
CA LEU A 167 -74.04 -65.23 -37.41
C LEU A 167 -75.11 -64.28 -36.84
N ALA A 168 -75.00 -63.90 -35.57
CA ALA A 168 -75.92 -62.95 -34.91
C ALA A 168 -75.79 -61.51 -35.43
N GLN A 169 -74.61 -61.11 -35.94
CA GLN A 169 -74.40 -59.80 -36.54
C GLN A 169 -75.03 -59.68 -37.95
N ALA A 170 -75.35 -60.79 -38.60
CA ALA A 170 -75.97 -60.86 -39.92
C ALA A 170 -77.51 -60.94 -39.88
N GLU A 171 -78.14 -60.88 -38.70
CA GLU A 171 -79.60 -61.04 -38.58
C GLU A 171 -80.38 -59.79 -39.07
N PRO A 172 -81.25 -59.93 -40.08
CA PRO A 172 -81.91 -58.80 -40.73
C PRO A 172 -83.13 -58.23 -39.96
N PHE A 173 -83.53 -58.79 -38.82
CA PHE A 173 -84.82 -58.47 -38.19
C PHE A 173 -84.77 -57.51 -36.98
N THR A 174 -83.65 -57.39 -36.24
CA THR A 174 -83.60 -56.53 -35.02
C THR A 174 -82.49 -55.47 -35.02
N GLY A 175 -81.39 -55.65 -35.76
CA GLY A 175 -80.30 -54.66 -35.87
C GLY A 175 -79.53 -54.34 -34.58
N LEU A 176 -79.93 -54.87 -33.42
CA LEU A 176 -79.37 -54.53 -32.11
C LEU A 176 -77.87 -54.81 -32.00
N LYS A 177 -77.41 -55.95 -32.55
CA LYS A 177 -75.98 -56.33 -32.54
C LYS A 177 -75.11 -55.43 -33.42
N LYS A 178 -75.67 -54.84 -34.48
CA LYS A 178 -74.96 -53.87 -35.31
C LYS A 178 -74.68 -52.58 -34.53
N VAL A 179 -75.70 -52.05 -33.85
CA VAL A 179 -75.58 -50.84 -33.01
C VAL A 179 -74.62 -51.06 -31.84
N GLU A 180 -74.64 -52.24 -31.21
CA GLU A 180 -73.69 -52.59 -30.14
C GLU A 180 -72.23 -52.53 -30.62
N VAL A 181 -71.95 -53.03 -31.83
CA VAL A 181 -70.61 -52.99 -32.42
C VAL A 181 -70.21 -51.57 -32.85
N GLU A 182 -71.13 -50.79 -33.40
CA GLU A 182 -70.91 -49.38 -33.75
C GLU A 182 -70.59 -48.54 -32.50
N ASN A 183 -71.37 -48.70 -31.43
CA ASN A 183 -71.12 -48.02 -30.15
C ASN A 183 -69.77 -48.41 -29.53
N LEU A 184 -69.39 -49.69 -29.65
CA LEU A 184 -68.09 -50.16 -29.19
C LEU A 184 -66.95 -49.53 -29.99
N LEU A 185 -67.05 -49.51 -31.32
CA LEU A 185 -66.08 -48.86 -32.22
C LEU A 185 -65.96 -47.36 -31.94
N GLU A 186 -67.08 -46.68 -31.72
CA GLU A 186 -67.11 -45.27 -31.35
C GLU A 186 -66.44 -45.03 -30.00
N THR A 187 -66.73 -45.85 -28.99
CA THR A 187 -66.04 -45.80 -27.68
C THR A 187 -64.53 -45.97 -27.83
N TRP A 188 -64.09 -46.87 -28.71
CA TRP A 188 -62.67 -47.06 -29.00
C TRP A 188 -62.02 -45.88 -29.69
N ARG A 189 -62.70 -45.33 -30.71
CA ARG A 189 -62.26 -44.12 -31.41
C ARG A 189 -62.10 -42.96 -30.44
N ASP A 190 -63.11 -42.71 -29.61
CA ASP A 190 -63.10 -41.61 -28.65
C ASP A 190 -62.00 -41.77 -27.60
N ARG A 191 -61.72 -43.01 -27.14
CA ARG A 191 -60.60 -43.29 -26.24
C ARG A 191 -59.24 -43.09 -26.92
N LEU A 192 -59.08 -43.54 -28.17
CA LEU A 192 -57.84 -43.32 -28.93
C LEU A 192 -57.60 -41.82 -29.20
N ASP A 193 -58.66 -41.09 -29.56
CA ASP A 193 -58.58 -39.65 -29.82
C ASP A 193 -58.26 -38.87 -28.54
N ARG A 194 -58.78 -39.30 -27.38
CA ARG A 194 -58.44 -38.72 -26.07
C ARG A 194 -56.97 -38.91 -25.70
N GLU A 195 -56.42 -40.10 -25.95
CA GLU A 195 -55.05 -40.44 -25.55
C GLU A 195 -54.00 -40.10 -26.62
N LYS A 196 -54.43 -39.61 -27.79
CA LYS A 196 -53.52 -39.09 -28.80
C LYS A 196 -52.86 -37.80 -28.31
N LEU A 197 -51.53 -37.76 -28.33
CA LEU A 197 -50.80 -36.52 -28.11
C LEU A 197 -51.02 -35.57 -29.29
N SER A 198 -51.60 -34.40 -29.04
CA SER A 198 -51.64 -33.32 -30.03
C SER A 198 -50.29 -32.61 -30.05
N VAL A 199 -49.60 -32.66 -31.19
CA VAL A 199 -48.46 -31.75 -31.44
C VAL A 199 -49.06 -30.38 -31.73
N THR A 200 -49.13 -29.52 -30.72
CA THR A 200 -49.35 -28.10 -30.96
C THR A 200 -47.99 -27.49 -31.33
N PRO A 201 -47.89 -26.74 -32.45
CA PRO A 201 -46.63 -26.10 -32.87
C PRO A 201 -46.12 -25.07 -31.87
#